data_AF-A0A2H9MEK3-F1
#
_entry.id   AF-A0A2H9MEK3-F1
#
_cell.length_a   1.000
_cell.length_b   1.000
_cell.length_c   1.000
_cell.angle_alpha   90.00
_cell.angle_beta   90.00
_cell.angle_gamma   90.00
#
_symmetry.space_group_name_H-M   'P 1'
#
loop_
_entity.id
_entity.type
_entity.pdbx_description
1 polymer ?
#
loop_
_entity_poly.entity_id
_entity_poly.type
_entity_poly.pdbx_seq_one_letter_code
_entity_poly.pdbx_strand_id
1 'polypeptide(L)'
;ILYSRGLIPKDSASGVVPYIKNLVKMGILKEVKLYGKKGIIYRMVSPIFSVFYYLSDKYEMEYSRPSFEIMKENIMRIHSLCYEDFVAEVIADILGGYLRYSHDPEIDGIIVDRKEKPIAVVEVKYGKIGRNDISKFVDKTENIRGKRIIVAKNRIDYKDVTVLTPDKFKNTVMRWKI
;
A
#
# COMPACT_ATOMS: atom_id res chain seq x y z
N ILE A 1 26.94 -0.20 -10.33
CA ILE A 1 27.28 -0.23 -8.88
C ILE A 1 27.35 -1.67 -8.34
N LEU A 2 26.32 -2.50 -8.47
CA LEU A 2 26.37 -3.88 -7.94
C LEU A 2 27.34 -4.78 -8.71
N TYR A 3 27.32 -4.71 -10.05
CA TYR A 3 28.24 -5.47 -10.90
C TYR A 3 29.69 -5.04 -10.69
N SER A 4 29.95 -3.73 -10.64
CA SER A 4 31.27 -3.16 -10.36
C SER A 4 31.83 -3.52 -8.99
N ARG A 5 30.97 -3.96 -8.04
CA ARG A 5 31.36 -4.47 -6.71
C ARG A 5 31.45 -6.00 -6.67
N GLY A 6 31.29 -6.69 -7.81
CA GLY A 6 31.32 -8.16 -7.89
C GLY A 6 30.13 -8.87 -7.26
N LEU A 7 29.06 -8.14 -6.89
CA LEU A 7 27.91 -8.69 -6.17
C LEU A 7 26.89 -9.36 -7.08
N ILE A 8 26.88 -9.01 -8.36
CA ILE A 8 26.04 -9.66 -9.37
C ILE A 8 26.91 -10.10 -10.55
N PRO A 9 26.58 -11.22 -11.20
CA PRO A 9 27.41 -11.80 -12.27
C PRO A 9 27.30 -11.05 -13.60
N LYS A 10 26.28 -10.20 -13.78
CA LYS A 10 26.02 -9.43 -15.00
C LYS A 10 25.48 -8.06 -14.64
N ASP A 11 25.86 -7.03 -15.39
CA ASP A 11 25.30 -5.69 -15.27
C ASP A 11 23.94 -5.59 -15.98
N SER A 12 22.96 -6.33 -15.45
CA SER A 12 21.61 -6.39 -16.00
C SER A 12 20.59 -6.56 -14.89
N ALA A 13 19.37 -6.06 -15.09
CA ALA A 13 18.27 -6.24 -14.14
C ALA A 13 18.01 -7.72 -13.81
N SER A 14 18.21 -8.62 -14.78
CA SER A 14 18.10 -10.06 -14.58
C SER A 14 19.10 -10.63 -13.56
N GLY A 15 20.26 -10.00 -13.37
CA GLY A 15 21.23 -10.39 -12.34
C GLY A 15 20.75 -10.07 -10.92
N VAL A 16 19.80 -9.15 -10.76
CA VAL A 16 19.28 -8.71 -9.45
C VAL A 16 18.05 -9.52 -9.03
N VAL A 17 17.29 -10.07 -9.98
CA VAL A 17 16.05 -10.83 -9.74
C VAL A 17 16.19 -11.94 -8.67
N PRO A 18 17.25 -12.77 -8.66
CA PRO A 18 17.41 -13.80 -7.63
C PRO A 18 17.50 -13.22 -6.20
N TYR A 19 18.15 -12.07 -6.04
CA TYR A 19 18.29 -11.40 -4.75
C TYR A 19 16.94 -10.86 -4.26
N ILE A 20 16.17 -10.23 -5.15
CA ILE A 20 14.81 -9.77 -4.82
C ILE A 20 13.93 -10.95 -4.39
N LYS A 21 13.99 -12.08 -5.11
CA LYS A 21 13.25 -13.30 -4.73
C LYS A 21 13.67 -13.84 -3.36
N ASN A 22 14.96 -13.79 -3.03
CA ASN A 22 15.44 -14.18 -1.70
C ASN A 22 14.89 -13.25 -0.62
N LEU A 23 14.92 -11.93 -0.85
CA LEU A 23 14.33 -10.95 0.08
C LEU A 23 12.82 -11.16 0.27
N VAL A 24 12.09 -11.54 -0.78
CA VAL A 24 10.67 -11.92 -0.67
C VAL A 24 10.50 -13.19 0.17
N LYS A 25 11.27 -14.25 -0.11
CA LYS A 25 11.24 -15.50 0.67
C LYS A 25 11.59 -15.31 2.14
N MET A 26 12.49 -14.37 2.44
CA MET A 26 12.88 -14.01 3.80
C MET A 26 11.84 -13.15 4.53
N GLY A 27 10.79 -12.69 3.84
CA GLY A 27 9.78 -11.80 4.42
C GLY A 27 10.27 -10.36 4.62
N ILE A 28 11.34 -9.95 3.92
CA ILE A 28 11.84 -8.56 3.94
C ILE A 28 11.05 -7.72 2.93
N LEU A 29 10.83 -8.29 1.74
CA LEU A 29 9.98 -7.73 0.69
C LEU A 29 8.67 -8.50 0.57
N LYS A 30 7.63 -7.82 0.10
CA LYS A 30 6.38 -8.40 -0.35
C LYS A 30 6.13 -8.06 -1.82
N GLU A 31 5.50 -8.99 -2.52
CA GLU A 31 5.05 -8.82 -3.90
C GLU A 31 3.60 -8.33 -3.93
N VAL A 32 3.35 -7.21 -4.59
CA VAL A 32 2.00 -6.68 -4.82
C VAL A 32 1.74 -6.67 -6.33
N LYS A 33 0.78 -7.47 -6.78
CA LYS A 33 0.42 -7.54 -8.20
C LYS A 33 -0.37 -6.30 -8.62
N LEU A 34 -0.17 -5.89 -9.87
CA LEU A 34 -0.96 -4.83 -10.47
C LEU A 34 -2.37 -5.31 -10.84
N TYR A 35 -3.37 -4.45 -10.66
CA TYR A 35 -4.72 -4.70 -11.14
C TYR A 35 -4.82 -4.46 -12.65
N GLY A 36 -5.46 -5.37 -13.37
CA GLY A 36 -5.75 -5.24 -14.81
C GLY A 36 -4.53 -5.22 -15.74
N LYS A 37 -3.31 -5.32 -15.21
CA LYS A 37 -2.05 -5.26 -15.97
C LYS A 37 -1.11 -6.37 -15.49
N LYS A 38 -0.25 -6.86 -16.38
CA LYS A 38 0.86 -7.74 -15.98
C LYS A 38 1.92 -6.90 -15.26
N GLY A 39 2.28 -7.28 -14.04
CA GLY A 39 3.33 -6.61 -13.29
C GLY A 39 3.25 -6.89 -11.79
N ILE A 40 4.39 -6.70 -11.13
CA ILE A 40 4.56 -6.85 -9.68
C ILE A 40 5.34 -5.63 -9.19
N ILE A 41 4.87 -5.04 -8.10
CA ILE A 41 5.60 -4.06 -7.31
C ILE A 41 6.17 -4.79 -6.09
N TYR A 42 7.40 -4.47 -5.72
CA TYR A 42 7.99 -4.94 -4.47
C TYR A 42 7.90 -3.84 -3.43
N ARG A 43 7.48 -4.19 -2.22
CA ARG A 43 7.41 -3.26 -1.08
C ARG A 43 8.11 -3.87 0.12
N MET A 44 8.65 -3.03 0.99
CA MET A 44 9.15 -3.50 2.28
C MET A 44 7.98 -3.99 3.13
N VAL A 45 8.20 -5.08 3.87
CA VAL A 45 7.22 -5.57 4.85
C VAL A 45 7.21 -4.67 6.09
N SER A 46 8.37 -4.17 6.50
CA SER A 46 8.52 -3.31 7.69
C SER A 46 8.36 -1.82 7.35
N PRO A 47 7.41 -1.11 7.98
CA PRO A 47 7.28 0.35 7.84
C PRO A 47 8.54 1.10 8.28
N ILE A 48 9.24 0.62 9.31
CA ILE A 48 10.49 1.23 9.79
C ILE A 48 11.56 1.16 8.70
N PHE A 49 11.66 0.02 8.01
CA PHE A 49 12.59 -0.10 6.89
C PHE A 49 12.17 0.74 5.69
N SER A 50 10.87 0.83 5.37
CA SER A 50 10.37 1.75 4.34
C SER A 50 10.81 3.19 4.61
N VAL A 51 10.61 3.67 5.85
CA VAL A 51 11.02 5.01 6.27
C VAL A 51 12.54 5.15 6.20
N PHE A 52 13.28 4.24 6.81
CA PHE A 52 14.73 4.30 6.88
C PHE A 52 15.38 4.33 5.49
N TYR A 53 15.08 3.36 4.62
CA TYR A 53 15.69 3.30 3.30
C TYR A 53 15.28 4.47 2.41
N TYR A 54 14.03 4.94 2.51
CA TYR A 54 13.60 6.13 1.78
C TYR A 54 14.38 7.38 2.21
N LEU A 55 14.54 7.61 3.52
CA LEU A 55 15.28 8.77 4.02
C LEU A 55 16.77 8.66 3.73
N SER A 56 17.33 7.46 3.87
CA SER A 56 18.74 7.19 3.60
C SER A 56 19.11 7.53 2.18
N ASP A 57 18.26 7.17 1.22
CA ASP A 57 18.43 7.49 -0.20
C ASP A 57 18.18 8.97 -0.47
N LYS A 58 17.04 9.52 -0.02
CA LYS A 58 16.64 10.91 -0.30
C LYS A 58 17.61 11.97 0.23
N TYR A 59 18.19 11.72 1.41
CA TYR A 59 19.08 12.68 2.09
C TYR A 59 20.54 12.25 2.07
N GLU A 60 20.87 11.17 1.35
CA GLU A 60 22.21 10.60 1.30
C GLU A 60 22.81 10.47 2.72
N MET A 61 22.07 9.82 3.63
CA MET A 61 22.39 9.78 5.07
C MET A 61 23.75 9.14 5.41
N GLU A 62 24.41 8.55 4.40
CA GLU A 62 25.80 8.12 4.47
C GLU A 62 26.79 9.29 4.61
N TYR A 63 26.50 10.46 4.03
CA TYR A 63 27.36 11.65 4.10
C TYR A 63 26.92 12.65 5.16
N SER A 64 25.62 12.84 5.35
CA SER A 64 25.09 13.81 6.32
C SER A 64 23.72 13.39 6.83
N ARG A 65 23.48 13.55 8.14
CA ARG A 65 22.17 13.27 8.75
C ARG A 65 21.45 14.60 9.03
N PRO A 66 20.39 14.93 8.28
CA PRO A 66 19.58 16.11 8.58
C PRO A 66 18.97 16.02 9.97
N SER A 67 18.55 17.16 10.51
CA SER A 67 17.77 17.18 11.75
C SER A 67 16.42 16.47 11.56
N PHE A 68 15.85 16.00 12.67
CA PHE A 68 14.52 15.37 12.65
C PHE A 68 13.47 16.25 11.98
N GLU A 69 13.50 17.57 12.19
CA GLU A 69 12.48 18.47 11.65
C GLU A 69 12.54 18.61 10.12
N ILE A 70 13.72 18.49 9.52
CA ILE A 70 13.86 18.44 8.06
C ILE A 70 13.25 17.14 7.51
N MET A 71 13.39 16.04 8.24
CA MET A 71 12.92 14.71 7.80
C MET A 71 11.46 14.44 8.14
N LYS A 72 10.89 15.16 9.11
CA LYS A 72 9.57 14.90 9.71
C LYS A 72 8.45 14.75 8.69
N GLU A 73 8.38 15.64 7.70
CA GLU A 73 7.36 15.56 6.67
C GLU A 73 7.46 14.26 5.85
N ASN A 74 8.68 13.87 5.47
CA ASN A 74 8.92 12.63 4.73
C ASN A 74 8.65 11.39 5.58
N ILE A 75 9.00 11.42 6.87
CA ILE A 75 8.65 10.36 7.83
C ILE A 75 7.13 10.17 7.86
N MET A 76 6.39 11.26 8.06
CA MET A 76 4.92 11.22 8.13
C MET A 76 4.29 10.74 6.82
N ARG A 77 4.83 11.17 5.68
CA ARG A 77 4.35 10.75 4.36
C ARG A 77 4.55 9.25 4.13
N ILE A 78 5.77 8.72 4.36
CA ILE A 78 6.04 7.28 4.19
C ILE A 78 5.25 6.44 5.20
N HIS A 79 5.10 6.93 6.43
CA HIS A 79 4.25 6.28 7.42
C HIS A 79 2.78 6.21 6.97
N SER A 80 2.24 7.27 6.35
CA SER A 80 0.87 7.25 5.78
C SER A 80 0.72 6.17 4.72
N LEU A 81 1.68 6.08 3.77
CA LEU A 81 1.67 5.03 2.73
C LEU A 81 1.73 3.62 3.34
N CYS A 82 2.55 3.42 4.37
CA CYS A 82 2.60 2.13 5.07
C CYS A 82 1.29 1.80 5.78
N TYR A 83 0.60 2.80 6.32
CA TYR A 83 -0.70 2.66 6.95
C TYR A 83 -1.79 2.31 5.94
N GLU A 84 -1.81 2.99 4.78
CA GLU A 84 -2.72 2.71 3.67
C GLU A 84 -2.58 1.26 3.20
N ASP A 85 -1.35 0.82 2.98
CA ASP A 85 -1.02 -0.57 2.61
C ASP A 85 -1.51 -1.58 3.65
N PHE A 86 -1.19 -1.34 4.93
CA PHE A 86 -1.59 -2.22 6.01
C PHE A 86 -3.11 -2.37 6.09
N VAL A 87 -3.84 -1.25 6.01
CA VAL A 87 -5.30 -1.27 6.06
C VAL A 87 -5.87 -2.01 4.85
N ALA A 88 -5.36 -1.79 3.64
CA ALA A 88 -5.81 -2.48 2.44
C ALA A 88 -5.58 -4.00 2.52
N GLU A 89 -4.44 -4.43 3.06
CA GLU A 89 -4.13 -5.85 3.28
C GLU A 89 -5.09 -6.50 4.27
N VAL A 90 -5.33 -5.84 5.40
CA VAL A 90 -6.27 -6.36 6.41
C VAL A 90 -7.70 -6.45 5.84
N ILE A 91 -8.13 -5.51 5.01
CA ILE A 91 -9.44 -5.60 4.34
C ILE A 91 -9.46 -6.76 3.35
N ALA A 92 -8.37 -7.00 2.61
CA ALA A 92 -8.26 -8.15 1.71
C ALA A 92 -8.43 -9.47 2.48
N ASP A 93 -7.77 -9.60 3.64
CA ASP A 93 -7.87 -10.77 4.51
C ASP A 93 -9.31 -10.97 5.03
N ILE A 94 -9.95 -9.91 5.52
CA ILE A 94 -11.35 -9.95 5.99
C ILE A 94 -12.30 -10.41 4.88
N LEU A 95 -12.08 -9.95 3.65
CA LEU A 95 -12.91 -10.31 2.49
C LEU A 95 -12.51 -11.65 1.85
N GLY A 96 -11.46 -12.31 2.33
CA GLY A 96 -10.93 -13.54 1.76
C GLY A 96 -10.44 -13.38 0.32
N GLY A 97 -10.03 -12.17 -0.06
CA GLY A 97 -9.58 -11.80 -1.39
C GLY A 97 -8.07 -11.58 -1.46
N TYR A 98 -7.61 -11.13 -2.62
CA TYR A 98 -6.20 -10.79 -2.86
C TYR A 98 -6.07 -9.31 -3.18
N LEU A 99 -5.12 -8.64 -2.54
CA LEU A 99 -4.81 -7.25 -2.83
C LEU A 99 -4.15 -7.10 -4.20
N ARG A 100 -4.62 -6.12 -4.97
CA ARG A 100 -4.02 -5.63 -6.21
C ARG A 100 -3.85 -4.12 -6.10
N TYR A 101 -2.74 -3.63 -6.62
CA TYR A 101 -2.45 -2.20 -6.67
C TYR A 101 -2.81 -1.60 -8.02
N SER A 102 -3.30 -0.35 -8.03
CA SER A 102 -3.60 0.39 -9.25
C SER A 102 -2.93 1.76 -9.23
N HIS A 103 -2.17 2.06 -10.29
CA HIS A 103 -1.58 3.38 -10.50
C HIS A 103 -2.50 4.33 -11.28
N ASP A 104 -3.38 3.78 -12.13
CA ASP A 104 -4.21 4.55 -13.03
C ASP A 104 -5.57 3.85 -13.20
N PRO A 105 -6.62 4.34 -12.51
CA PRO A 105 -6.59 5.39 -11.49
C PRO A 105 -5.81 4.97 -10.24
N GLU A 106 -5.22 5.93 -9.51
CA GLU A 106 -4.53 5.68 -8.24
C GLU A 106 -5.54 5.28 -7.16
N ILE A 107 -5.41 4.05 -6.68
CA ILE A 107 -6.28 3.44 -5.66
C ILE A 107 -5.42 2.62 -4.71
N ASP A 108 -5.59 2.86 -3.42
CA ASP A 108 -4.78 2.26 -2.35
C ASP A 108 -4.88 0.72 -2.35
N GLY A 109 -6.08 0.19 -2.61
CA GLY A 109 -6.27 -1.24 -2.82
C GLY A 109 -7.48 -1.64 -3.65
N ILE A 110 -7.29 -2.59 -4.56
CA ILE A 110 -8.37 -3.33 -5.22
C ILE A 110 -8.29 -4.77 -4.75
N ILE A 111 -9.37 -5.27 -4.16
CA ILE A 111 -9.45 -6.62 -3.63
C ILE A 111 -10.16 -7.48 -4.67
N VAL A 112 -9.52 -8.55 -5.12
CA VAL A 112 -10.05 -9.46 -6.14
C VAL A 112 -10.25 -10.88 -5.61
N ASP A 113 -11.15 -11.62 -6.23
CA ASP A 113 -11.31 -13.05 -5.98
C ASP A 113 -10.21 -13.88 -6.67
N ARG A 114 -10.27 -15.22 -6.51
CA ARG A 114 -9.34 -16.16 -7.17
C ARG A 114 -9.38 -16.13 -8.71
N LYS A 115 -10.43 -15.54 -9.30
CA LYS A 115 -10.63 -15.38 -10.75
C LYS A 115 -10.31 -13.96 -11.22
N GLU A 116 -9.61 -13.16 -10.40
CA GLU A 116 -9.26 -11.76 -10.64
C GLU A 116 -10.48 -10.83 -10.81
N LYS A 117 -11.66 -11.21 -10.30
CA LYS A 117 -12.84 -10.34 -10.31
C LYS A 117 -12.84 -9.42 -9.08
N PRO A 118 -13.03 -8.11 -9.25
CA PRO A 118 -13.14 -7.17 -8.13
C PRO A 118 -14.24 -7.52 -7.14
N ILE A 119 -13.88 -7.59 -5.86
CA ILE A 119 -14.76 -7.74 -4.69
C ILE A 119 -15.00 -6.37 -4.06
N ALA A 120 -13.93 -5.59 -3.90
CA ALA A 120 -13.96 -4.28 -3.28
C ALA A 120 -12.85 -3.37 -3.78
N VAL A 121 -13.08 -2.07 -3.61
CA VAL A 121 -12.13 -0.99 -3.87
C VAL A 121 -11.99 -0.21 -2.58
N VAL A 122 -10.75 0.05 -2.17
CA VAL A 122 -10.40 0.60 -0.87
C VAL A 122 -9.64 1.91 -1.05
N GLU A 123 -10.11 2.95 -0.37
CA GLU A 123 -9.36 4.19 -0.12
C GLU A 123 -9.13 4.35 1.37
N VAL A 124 -7.94 4.78 1.76
CA VAL A 124 -7.56 5.01 3.15
C VAL A 124 -7.13 6.46 3.28
N LYS A 125 -7.70 7.16 4.26
CA LYS A 125 -7.35 8.53 4.61
C LYS A 125 -6.94 8.57 6.07
N TYR A 126 -5.69 8.97 6.32
CA TYR A 126 -5.17 9.15 7.67
C TYR A 126 -5.94 10.24 8.47
N GLY A 127 -6.57 11.16 7.75
CA GLY A 127 -7.33 12.29 8.29
C GLY A 127 -8.85 12.09 8.30
N LYS A 128 -9.56 13.21 8.46
CA LYS A 128 -10.99 13.28 8.20
C LYS A 128 -11.23 13.39 6.69
N ILE A 129 -12.41 12.97 6.24
CA ILE A 129 -12.90 13.11 4.88
C ILE A 129 -14.12 14.03 4.84
N GLY A 130 -14.32 14.70 3.70
CA GLY A 130 -15.53 15.42 3.33
C GLY A 130 -16.32 14.71 2.23
N ARG A 131 -17.51 15.23 1.89
CA ARG A 131 -18.31 14.70 0.77
C ARG A 131 -17.59 14.76 -0.58
N ASN A 132 -16.77 15.80 -0.80
CA ASN A 132 -15.99 15.95 -2.02
C ASN A 132 -14.96 14.82 -2.21
N ASP A 133 -14.33 14.36 -1.12
CA ASP A 133 -13.38 13.25 -1.18
C ASP A 133 -14.09 11.94 -1.56
N ILE A 134 -15.30 11.73 -1.03
CA ILE A 134 -16.12 10.57 -1.36
C ILE A 134 -16.58 10.62 -2.82
N SER A 135 -17.04 11.78 -3.31
CA SER A 135 -17.43 11.95 -4.71
C SER A 135 -16.28 11.60 -5.65
N LYS A 136 -15.09 12.19 -5.43
CA LYS A 136 -13.89 11.89 -6.22
C LYS A 136 -13.53 10.41 -6.20
N PHE A 137 -13.69 9.75 -5.05
CA PHE A 137 -13.47 8.31 -4.94
C PHE A 137 -14.49 7.51 -5.76
N VAL A 138 -15.77 7.88 -5.72
CA VAL A 138 -16.82 7.23 -6.52
C VAL A 138 -16.54 7.41 -8.01
N ASP A 139 -16.22 8.63 -8.43
CA ASP A 139 -15.95 8.96 -9.84
C ASP A 139 -14.75 8.17 -10.36
N LYS A 140 -13.62 8.19 -9.64
CA LYS A 140 -12.41 7.44 -10.06
C LYS A 140 -12.60 5.92 -10.03
N THR A 141 -13.61 5.41 -9.33
CA THR A 141 -13.89 3.97 -9.23
C THR A 141 -15.16 3.56 -9.96
N GLU A 142 -15.72 4.41 -10.83
CA GLU A 142 -16.99 4.15 -11.52
C GLU A 142 -16.95 2.85 -12.34
N ASN A 143 -15.80 2.58 -12.99
CA ASN A 143 -15.60 1.46 -13.90
C ASN A 143 -15.13 0.18 -13.21
N ILE A 144 -14.97 0.20 -11.88
CA ILE A 144 -14.52 -0.95 -11.08
C ILE A 144 -15.71 -1.48 -10.29
N ARG A 145 -16.07 -2.74 -10.56
CA ARG A 145 -17.15 -3.42 -9.84
C ARG A 145 -16.73 -3.71 -8.39
N GLY A 146 -17.71 -3.92 -7.52
CA GLY A 146 -17.47 -4.31 -6.13
C GLY A 146 -17.82 -3.21 -5.12
N LYS A 147 -17.62 -3.54 -3.84
CA LYS A 147 -17.94 -2.63 -2.73
C LYS A 147 -16.94 -1.48 -2.68
N ARG A 148 -17.42 -0.25 -2.57
CA ARG A 148 -16.57 0.92 -2.29
C ARG A 148 -16.39 1.08 -0.79
N ILE A 149 -15.15 1.02 -0.32
CA ILE A 149 -14.81 1.10 1.09
C ILE A 149 -13.85 2.27 1.29
N ILE A 150 -14.16 3.15 2.23
CA ILE A 150 -13.25 4.20 2.67
C ILE A 150 -12.93 4.01 4.15
N VAL A 151 -11.66 4.08 4.54
CA VAL A 151 -11.25 4.13 5.94
C VAL A 151 -10.78 5.53 6.28
N ALA A 152 -11.42 6.19 7.26
CA ALA A 152 -11.15 7.58 7.63
C ALA A 152 -11.50 7.88 9.09
N LYS A 153 -10.99 9.00 9.65
CA LYS A 153 -11.24 9.37 11.07
C LYS A 153 -12.69 9.72 11.41
N ASN A 154 -13.50 10.06 10.43
CA ASN A 154 -14.92 10.38 10.60
C ASN A 154 -15.77 9.56 9.62
N ARG A 155 -17.06 9.46 9.94
CA ARG A 155 -18.06 8.86 9.07
C ARG A 155 -18.88 9.94 8.39
N ILE A 156 -19.11 9.78 7.10
CA ILE A 156 -20.10 10.52 6.32
C ILE A 156 -20.94 9.47 5.59
N ASP A 157 -22.25 9.53 5.73
CA ASP A 157 -23.13 8.63 5.00
C ASP A 157 -23.21 9.09 3.53
N TYR A 158 -22.96 8.14 2.64
CA TYR A 158 -22.97 8.34 1.19
C TYR A 158 -23.48 7.04 0.56
N LYS A 159 -24.35 7.16 -0.45
CA LYS A 159 -24.98 6.00 -1.08
C LYS A 159 -23.91 5.11 -1.72
N ASP A 160 -24.01 3.80 -1.55
CA ASP A 160 -23.13 2.79 -2.16
C ASP A 160 -21.64 2.87 -1.74
N VAL A 161 -21.33 3.61 -0.67
CA VAL A 161 -19.97 3.70 -0.09
C VAL A 161 -20.01 3.32 1.39
N THR A 162 -19.17 2.37 1.78
CA THR A 162 -18.99 1.98 3.19
C THR A 162 -17.83 2.77 3.80
N VAL A 163 -18.13 3.66 4.74
CA VAL A 163 -17.09 4.38 5.51
C VAL A 163 -16.84 3.69 6.85
N LEU A 164 -15.58 3.29 7.09
CA LEU A 164 -15.11 2.67 8.32
C LEU A 164 -14.25 3.67 9.11
N THR A 165 -14.63 3.92 10.36
CA THR A 165 -13.79 4.64 11.32
C THR A 165 -12.78 3.68 11.96
N PRO A 166 -11.67 4.17 12.56
CA PRO A 166 -10.68 3.30 13.21
C PRO A 166 -11.29 2.32 14.23
N ASP A 167 -12.22 2.77 15.07
CA ASP A 167 -12.88 1.89 16.04
C ASP A 167 -13.73 0.82 15.36
N LYS A 168 -14.47 1.19 14.32
CA LYS A 168 -15.30 0.24 13.57
C LYS A 168 -14.43 -0.75 12.79
N PHE A 169 -13.32 -0.28 12.21
CA PHE A 169 -12.34 -1.11 11.55
C PHE A 169 -11.73 -2.13 12.51
N LYS A 170 -11.25 -1.67 13.68
CA LYS A 170 -10.76 -2.54 14.76
C LYS A 170 -11.80 -3.58 15.17
N ASN A 171 -13.05 -3.17 15.39
CA ASN A 171 -14.12 -4.09 15.78
C ASN A 171 -14.41 -5.15 14.70
N THR A 172 -14.37 -4.78 13.42
CA THR A 172 -14.51 -5.73 12.31
C THR A 172 -13.38 -6.76 12.34
N VAL A 173 -12.13 -6.32 12.52
CA VAL A 173 -10.96 -7.20 12.61
C VAL A 173 -11.08 -8.17 13.79
N MET A 174 -11.50 -7.69 14.96
CA MET A 174 -11.62 -8.52 16.17
C MET A 174 -12.70 -9.59 16.03
N ARG A 175 -13.82 -9.28 15.35
CA ARG A 175 -14.88 -10.27 15.08
C ARG A 175 -14.47 -11.32 14.06
N TRP A 176 -13.54 -10.99 13.16
CA TRP A 176 -13.05 -11.91 12.13
C TRP A 176 -12.02 -12.91 12.68
N LYS A 177 -11.29 -12.56 13.74
CA LYS A 177 -10.30 -13.45 14.40
C LYS A 177 -10.91 -14.50 15.33
N ILE A 178 -12.25 -14.56 15.45
CA ILE A 178 -13.02 -15.53 16.24
C ILE A 178 -13.80 -16.41 15.27
#